data_AF-X1JWB6-F1
#
_entry.id   AF-X1JWB6-F1
#
_cell.length_a   1.000
_cell.length_b   1.000
_cell.length_c   1.000
_cell.angle_alpha   90.00
_cell.angle_beta   90.00
_cell.angle_gamma   90.00
#
_symmetry.space_group_name_H-M   'P 1'
#
loop_
_entity.id
_entity.type
_entity.pdbx_description
1 polymer ?
#
loop_
_entity_poly.entity_id
_entity_poly.type
_entity_poly.pdbx_seq_one_letter_code
_entity_poly.pdbx_strand_id
1 'polypeptide(L)' 'VDMMENEEFGYMVGVSGNTLASVSLQVVAEGTKTVPLDHPLIKAARSVGTCFGD' A
#
# COMPACT_ATOMS: atom_id res chain seq x y z
N VAL A 1 -19.25 -1.30 0.73
CA VAL A 1 -20.37 -0.74 1.53
C VAL A 1 -20.23 -1.15 2.98
N ASP A 2 -19.73 -2.35 3.26
CA ASP A 2 -19.48 -2.93 4.58
C ASP A 2 -18.83 -1.97 5.59
N MET A 3 -17.70 -1.31 5.26
CA MET A 3 -17.05 -0.37 6.20
C MET A 3 -17.88 0.88 6.50
N MET A 4 -18.69 1.35 5.54
CA MET A 4 -19.59 2.49 5.76
C MET A 4 -20.77 2.08 6.64
N GLU A 5 -21.29 0.86 6.47
CA GLU A 5 -22.35 0.31 7.30
C GLU A 5 -21.87 0.05 8.73
N ASN A 6 -20.59 -0.31 8.91
CA ASN A 6 -19.97 -0.53 10.22
C ASN A 6 -19.47 0.77 10.89
N GLU A 7 -19.77 1.95 10.32
CA GLU A 7 -19.32 3.26 10.82
C GLU A 7 -17.79 3.39 10.97
N GLU A 8 -17.01 2.63 10.18
CA GLU A 8 -15.53 2.59 10.23
C GLU A 8 -14.91 3.76 9.43
N PHE A 9 -15.23 4.98 9.84
CA PHE A 9 -14.64 6.19 9.25
C PHE A 9 -13.19 6.38 9.71
N GLY A 10 -12.36 6.96 8.84
CA GLY A 10 -10.93 7.14 9.14
C GLY A 10 -10.08 5.89 8.86
N TYR A 11 -10.64 4.91 8.15
CA TYR A 11 -9.95 3.71 7.68
C TYR A 11 -10.00 3.60 6.15
N MET A 12 -9.00 2.93 5.58
CA MET A 12 -8.88 2.58 4.18
C MET A 12 -8.93 1.06 4.03
N VAL A 13 -9.48 0.57 2.92
CA VAL A 13 -9.35 -0.84 2.54
C VAL A 13 -7.94 -1.09 1.99
N GLY A 14 -7.18 -1.94 2.67
CA GLY A 14 -5.90 -2.47 2.20
C GLY A 14 -6.03 -3.92 1.74
N VAL A 15 -5.08 -4.37 0.92
CA VAL A 15 -4.92 -5.78 0.54
C VAL A 15 -3.70 -6.33 1.25
N SER A 16 -3.85 -7.45 1.95
CA SER A 16 -2.76 -8.18 2.59
C SER A 16 -2.78 -9.62 2.13
N GLY A 17 -1.88 -9.96 1.20
CA GLY A 17 -1.92 -11.25 0.51
C GLY A 17 -3.23 -11.39 -0.28
N ASN A 18 -4.07 -12.34 0.12
CA ASN A 18 -5.37 -12.62 -0.51
C ASN A 18 -6.57 -12.14 0.32
N THR A 19 -6.35 -11.36 1.39
CA THR A 19 -7.43 -10.84 2.23
C THR A 19 -7.53 -9.32 2.15
N LEU A 20 -8.75 -8.81 2.34
CA LEU A 20 -9.02 -7.40 2.56
C LEU A 20 -8.83 -7.08 4.05
N ALA A 21 -8.22 -5.95 4.34
CA ALA A 21 -7.97 -5.48 5.70
C ALA A 21 -8.36 -4.01 5.84
N SER A 22 -8.95 -3.64 6.98
CA SER A 22 -9.19 -2.25 7.36
C SER A 22 -7.92 -1.66 7.96
N VAL A 23 -7.35 -0.64 7.32
CA VAL A 23 -6.10 0.02 7.76
C VAL A 23 -6.41 1.45 8.20
N SER A 24 -5.95 1.87 9.37
CA SER A 24 -6.23 3.24 9.85
C SER A 24 -5.49 4.28 8.99
N LEU A 25 -6.16 5.40 8.71
CA LEU A 25 -5.54 6.50 7.99
C LEU A 25 -4.42 7.17 8.80
N GLN A 26 -4.42 7.06 10.13
CA GLN A 26 -3.32 7.57 10.96
C GLN A 26 -2.00 6.87 10.62
N VAL A 27 -2.02 5.55 10.41
CA VAL A 27 -0.82 4.77 10.01
C VAL A 27 -0.38 5.13 8.59
N VAL A 28 -1.34 5.34 7.67
CA VAL A 28 -1.02 5.68 6.27
C VAL A 28 -0.49 7.11 6.13
N ALA A 29 -0.92 8.02 7.01
CA ALA A 29 -0.49 9.41 7.00
C ALA A 29 0.96 9.63 7.44
N GLU A 30 1.63 8.63 8.02
CA GLU A 30 3.02 8.72 8.49
C GLU A 30 4.02 8.94 7.34
N GLY A 31 3.67 8.54 6.11
CA GLY A 31 4.47 8.85 4.93
C GLY A 31 4.46 7.75 3.88
N THR A 32 5.18 8.01 2.79
CA THR A 32 5.29 7.09 1.66
C THR A 32 6.09 5.86 2.05
N LYS A 33 5.53 4.66 1.82
CA LYS A 33 6.26 3.40 1.96
C LYS A 33 7.20 3.21 0.77
N THR A 34 8.49 3.45 0.98
CA THR A 34 9.53 3.31 -0.05
C THR A 34 10.01 1.87 -0.17
N VAL A 35 10.37 1.45 -1.39
CA VAL A 35 11.01 0.16 -1.64
C VAL A 35 12.52 0.30 -1.38
N PRO A 36 13.15 -0.60 -0.59
CA PRO A 36 14.61 -0.58 -0.40
C PRO A 36 15.37 -0.74 -1.73
N LEU A 37 16.50 -0.04 -1.87
CA LEU A 37 17.26 0.02 -3.14
C LEU A 37 17.81 -1.34 -3.61
N ASP A 38 18.02 -2.28 -2.68
CA ASP A 38 18.49 -3.63 -2.94
C ASP A 38 17.35 -4.64 -3.21
N HIS A 39 16.10 -4.19 -3.17
CA HIS A 39 14.94 -5.07 -3.31
C HIS A 39 14.76 -5.59 -4.76
N PRO A 40 14.45 -6.88 -4.97
CA PRO A 40 14.26 -7.47 -6.31
C PRO A 40 13.24 -6.75 -7.20
N LEU A 41 12.23 -6.12 -6.59
CA LEU A 41 11.20 -5.35 -7.31
C LEU A 41 11.78 -4.21 -8.16
N ILE A 42 12.85 -3.55 -7.70
CA ILE A 42 13.47 -2.46 -8.46
C ILE A 42 14.09 -3.00 -9.75
N LYS A 43 14.77 -4.16 -9.67
CA LYS A 43 15.34 -4.82 -10.86
C LYS A 43 14.24 -5.24 -11.83
N ALA A 44 13.14 -5.79 -11.33
CA ALA A 44 11.99 -6.19 -12.14
C ALA A 44 11.35 -4.98 -12.83
N ALA A 45 11.07 -3.90 -12.09
CA ALA A 45 10.52 -2.66 -12.65
C ALA A 45 11.40 -2.09 -13.78
N ARG A 46 12.71 -2.00 -13.54
CA ARG A 46 13.68 -1.52 -14.54
C ARG A 46 13.74 -2.42 -15.77
N SER A 47 13.62 -3.74 -15.61
CA SER A 47 13.63 -4.70 -16.73
C SER A 47 12.44 -4.53 -17.68
N VAL A 48 11.33 -3.97 -17.21
CA VAL A 48 10.14 -3.66 -18.02
C VAL A 48 10.04 -2.17 -18.37
N GLY A 49 11.10 -1.40 -18.14
CA GLY A 49 11.17 0.03 -18.47
C GLY A 49 10.39 0.96 -17.53
N THR A 50 10.06 0.49 -16.32
CA THR A 50 9.38 1.28 -15.28
C THR A 50 10.33 1.67 -14.14
N CYS A 51 10.00 2.69 -13.35
CA CYS A 51 10.79 3.14 -12.19
C CYS A 51 9.90 3.44 -10.97
N PHE A 52 10.50 3.51 -9.79
CA PHE A 52 9.81 3.85 -8.53
C PHE A 52 9.97 5.32 -8.14
N GLY A 53 10.46 6.16 -9.06
CA GLY A 53 10.77 7.57 -8.80
C GLY A 53 12.08 7.77 -8.03
N ASP A 54 12.98 6.79 -8.08
CA ASP A 54 14.38 6.90 -7.66
C ASP A 54 15.26 7.69 -8.64
#